data_AF-A0A3P1UJM1-F1
#
_entry.id   AF-A0A3P1UJM1-F1
#
_cell.length_a   1.000
_cell.length_b   1.000
_cell.length_c   1.000
_cell.angle_alpha   90.00
_cell.angle_beta   90.00
_cell.angle_gamma   90.00
#
_symmetry.space_group_name_H-M   'P 1'
#
loop_
_entity.id
_entity.type
_entity.pdbx_description
1 polymer ?
#
loop_
_entity_poly.entity_id
_entity_poly.type
_entity_poly.pdbx_seq_one_letter_code
_entity_poly.pdbx_strand_id
1 'polypeptide(L)'
;MKSKTLIGDPAVKLIESQLAQHADGIMEVLARFEPDATVRSWFETIRAIEELINLPGEIDDDVLAFALFDLNLAPRKFDPRRLKFVCHYLGYYYGAAFAQRQTVLLLQLSGMQNSFAIAGHIPAAIGLSTVAHAIGYLQSRRRHLMSLLYIIPQACKGTVRMTDIDTLNWMLPQAEISGTTITGLLQQRAMSELHDDFKLYVQPHGFSSSHRYHTLDDMFLETERVSIIDVAFDAAPVEYELLPSDRIFSAAELRNQIALMGAAFAEFKLEDTAFVGLANLARDLSWQMEDDFWVTISPEELNVLADKHEVSVPHRRLLTTSSQTFVAALNCYAAFVPIEGILLSSATSLSRFLYNFKNVCLYSKRRFQIRSGFIFEERVKDELTKQGFVVHPIKRLDRKEFDVVATRDGVVFNIQCKNNLMDPSWIDLDPVRFIRTNRTLERYYERAIIKERSREELLKNRLGIERVEPFVITRFPIVTKNSRISSLSHIREFSTKADTILNTKPIT
;
A
#
# COMPACT_ATOMS: atom_id res chain seq x y z
N MET A 1 -3.00 28.45 -20.65
CA MET A 1 -1.57 28.17 -20.97
C MET A 1 -1.53 27.21 -22.15
N LYS A 2 -0.65 27.40 -23.16
CA LYS A 2 -0.48 26.40 -24.24
C LYS A 2 0.19 25.15 -23.67
N SER A 3 -0.22 23.97 -24.14
CA SER A 3 0.44 22.71 -23.81
C SER A 3 1.92 22.78 -24.21
N LYS A 4 2.83 22.42 -23.30
CA LYS A 4 4.28 22.46 -23.53
C LYS A 4 4.89 21.10 -23.21
N THR A 5 5.70 20.56 -24.11
CA THR A 5 6.49 19.36 -23.84
C THR A 5 7.88 19.75 -23.35
N LEU A 6 8.33 19.16 -22.25
CA LEU A 6 9.67 19.30 -21.70
C LEU A 6 10.40 17.96 -21.78
N ILE A 7 11.71 18.02 -22.00
CA ILE A 7 12.63 16.88 -22.08
C ILE A 7 13.91 17.23 -21.31
N GLY A 8 14.66 16.21 -20.85
CA GLY A 8 15.95 16.39 -20.18
C GLY A 8 15.89 17.31 -18.95
N ASP A 9 16.94 18.11 -18.74
CA ASP A 9 17.08 18.97 -17.56
C ASP A 9 15.90 19.92 -17.30
N PRO A 10 15.27 20.57 -18.31
CA PRO A 10 14.06 21.35 -18.09
C PRO A 10 12.91 20.58 -17.44
N ALA A 11 12.73 19.30 -17.79
CA ALA A 11 11.68 18.46 -17.19
C ALA A 11 12.04 18.12 -15.74
N VAL A 12 13.30 17.73 -15.49
CA VAL A 12 13.81 17.41 -14.15
C VAL A 12 13.70 18.60 -13.20
N LYS A 13 14.15 19.79 -13.63
CA LYS A 13 14.07 21.02 -12.83
C LYS A 13 12.63 21.39 -12.46
N LEU A 14 11.68 21.18 -13.37
CA LEU A 14 10.28 21.43 -13.07
C LEU A 14 9.75 20.44 -12.04
N ILE A 15 10.07 19.15 -12.17
CA ILE A 15 9.68 18.11 -11.20
C ILE A 15 10.23 18.46 -9.81
N GLU A 16 11.52 18.77 -9.71
CA GLU A 16 12.18 19.10 -8.44
C GLU A 16 11.63 20.37 -7.80
N SER A 17 11.35 21.40 -8.60
CA SER A 17 10.70 22.63 -8.12
C SER A 17 9.29 22.39 -7.60
N GLN A 18 8.49 21.56 -8.28
CA GLN A 18 7.14 21.22 -7.83
C GLN A 18 7.17 20.34 -6.57
N LEU A 19 8.11 19.40 -6.47
CA LEU A 19 8.32 18.60 -5.26
C LEU A 19 8.57 19.49 -4.04
N ALA A 20 9.50 20.44 -4.16
CA ALA A 20 9.78 21.38 -3.08
C ALA A 20 8.55 22.21 -2.73
N GLN A 21 7.88 22.80 -3.73
CA GLN A 21 6.69 23.63 -3.51
C GLN A 21 5.57 22.89 -2.77
N HIS A 22 5.28 21.64 -3.14
CA HIS A 22 4.22 20.86 -2.48
C HIS A 22 4.64 20.39 -1.08
N ALA A 23 5.89 19.98 -0.90
CA ALA A 23 6.39 19.56 0.41
C ALA A 23 6.39 20.74 1.39
N ASP A 24 6.92 21.89 0.98
CA ASP A 24 6.95 23.11 1.80
C ASP A 24 5.53 23.64 2.06
N GLY A 25 4.65 23.56 1.06
CA GLY A 25 3.25 23.97 1.20
C GLY A 25 2.49 23.18 2.27
N ILE A 26 2.72 21.87 2.40
CA ILE A 26 2.16 21.07 3.50
C ILE A 26 2.64 21.61 4.84
N MET A 27 3.95 21.85 4.98
CA MET A 27 4.54 22.35 6.22
C MET A 27 4.00 23.74 6.57
N GLU A 28 3.88 24.64 5.60
CA GLU A 28 3.35 25.99 5.78
C GLU A 28 1.88 25.99 6.21
N VAL A 29 1.05 25.14 5.59
CA VAL A 29 -0.36 25.01 5.98
C VAL A 29 -0.47 24.53 7.42
N LEU A 30 0.28 23.49 7.78
CA LEU A 30 0.22 22.87 9.11
C LEU A 30 0.84 23.73 10.23
N ALA A 31 1.82 24.58 9.91
CA ALA A 31 2.56 25.38 10.88
C ALA A 31 1.70 26.28 11.76
N ARG A 32 0.53 26.72 11.28
CA ARG A 32 -0.38 27.58 12.04
C ARG A 32 -1.07 26.88 13.21
N PHE A 33 -1.17 25.56 13.17
CA PHE A 33 -1.98 24.82 14.12
C PHE A 33 -1.19 24.42 15.38
N GLU A 34 -1.93 24.31 16.46
CA GLU A 34 -1.46 23.77 17.73
C GLU A 34 -1.24 22.25 17.61
N PRO A 35 -0.08 21.70 18.02
CA PRO A 35 0.24 20.28 17.84
C PRO A 35 -0.76 19.32 18.51
N ASP A 36 -1.05 19.47 19.80
CA ASP A 36 -1.86 18.51 20.57
C ASP A 36 -3.26 18.36 20.00
N ALA A 37 -3.99 19.47 19.89
CA ALA A 37 -5.33 19.47 19.32
C ALA A 37 -5.36 18.92 17.89
N THR A 38 -4.34 19.24 17.07
CA THR A 38 -4.26 18.74 15.70
C THR A 38 -4.04 17.24 15.65
N VAL A 39 -3.14 16.69 16.47
CA VAL A 39 -2.95 15.23 16.53
C VAL A 39 -4.24 14.56 16.96
N ARG A 40 -4.88 15.00 18.06
CA ARG A 40 -6.10 14.37 18.56
C ARG A 40 -7.23 14.38 17.54
N SER A 41 -7.56 15.56 16.99
CA SER A 41 -8.65 15.68 16.02
C SER A 41 -8.36 14.94 14.71
N TRP A 42 -7.09 14.95 14.25
CA TRP A 42 -6.72 14.21 13.04
C TRP A 42 -6.72 12.70 13.24
N PHE A 43 -6.24 12.22 14.39
CA PHE A 43 -6.22 10.80 14.69
C PHE A 43 -7.64 10.26 14.87
N GLU A 44 -8.55 11.02 15.49
CA GLU A 44 -9.99 10.69 15.56
C GLU A 44 -10.64 10.68 14.17
N THR A 45 -10.28 11.63 13.30
CA THR A 45 -10.75 11.62 11.90
C THR A 45 -10.24 10.40 11.15
N ILE A 46 -8.98 10.00 11.36
CA ILE A 46 -8.41 8.77 10.82
C ILE A 46 -9.17 7.55 11.34
N ARG A 47 -9.50 7.48 12.64
CA ARG A 47 -10.34 6.41 13.20
C ARG A 47 -11.65 6.31 12.44
N ALA A 48 -12.36 7.43 12.26
CA ALA A 48 -13.63 7.44 11.52
C ALA A 48 -13.47 6.96 10.06
N ILE A 49 -12.37 7.35 9.40
CA ILE A 49 -12.05 6.91 8.02
C ILE A 49 -11.77 5.40 7.98
N GLU A 50 -10.95 4.89 8.89
CA GLU A 50 -10.63 3.46 8.96
C GLU A 50 -11.87 2.63 9.30
N GLU A 51 -12.72 3.11 10.20
CA GLU A 51 -14.02 2.52 10.51
C GLU A 51 -14.88 2.44 9.24
N LEU A 52 -15.00 3.54 8.48
CA LEU A 52 -15.79 3.58 7.25
C LEU A 52 -15.25 2.64 6.16
N ILE A 53 -13.93 2.49 6.04
CA ILE A 53 -13.31 1.61 5.05
C ILE A 53 -13.57 0.13 5.36
N ASN A 54 -13.55 -0.26 6.64
CA ASN A 54 -13.73 -1.66 7.05
C ASN A 54 -15.20 -2.05 7.22
N LEU A 55 -16.09 -1.07 7.41
CA LEU A 55 -17.53 -1.27 7.58
C LEU A 55 -18.21 -2.18 6.53
N PRO A 56 -17.85 -2.20 5.22
CA PRO A 56 -18.43 -3.15 4.26
C PRO A 56 -18.21 -4.63 4.60
N GLY A 57 -17.16 -4.96 5.36
CA GLY A 57 -16.91 -6.32 5.83
C GLY A 57 -17.67 -6.69 7.10
N GLU A 58 -18.24 -5.71 7.80
CA GLU A 58 -18.86 -5.88 9.12
C GLU A 58 -20.40 -5.74 9.09
N ILE A 59 -20.97 -5.07 8.08
CA ILE A 59 -22.43 -4.95 7.95
C ILE A 59 -23.03 -6.23 7.38
N ASP A 60 -23.78 -6.97 8.21
CA ASP A 60 -24.61 -8.09 7.78
C ASP A 60 -25.99 -7.68 7.21
N ASP A 61 -26.44 -6.45 7.46
CA ASP A 61 -27.74 -5.94 7.00
C ASP A 61 -27.62 -5.33 5.59
N ASP A 62 -27.99 -6.10 4.57
CA ASP A 62 -27.96 -5.70 3.16
C ASP A 62 -28.73 -4.40 2.87
N VAL A 63 -29.83 -4.15 3.58
CA VAL A 63 -30.66 -2.95 3.37
C VAL A 63 -29.96 -1.72 3.91
N LEU A 64 -29.37 -1.83 5.10
CA LEU A 64 -28.55 -0.77 5.69
C LEU A 64 -27.30 -0.51 4.84
N ALA A 65 -26.60 -1.58 4.42
CA ALA A 65 -25.45 -1.51 3.53
C ALA A 65 -25.79 -0.75 2.25
N PHE A 66 -26.85 -1.14 1.55
CA PHE A 66 -27.31 -0.45 0.35
C PHE A 66 -27.67 1.01 0.64
N ALA A 67 -28.41 1.27 1.72
CA ALA A 67 -28.82 2.62 2.10
C ALA A 67 -27.64 3.56 2.37
N LEU A 68 -26.59 3.05 3.03
CA LEU A 68 -25.35 3.76 3.34
C LEU A 68 -24.50 3.96 2.08
N PHE A 69 -24.18 2.90 1.34
CA PHE A 69 -23.21 2.95 0.24
C PHE A 69 -23.71 3.75 -0.98
N ASP A 70 -25.02 3.76 -1.21
CA ASP A 70 -25.69 4.56 -2.23
C ASP A 70 -25.97 6.01 -1.77
N LEU A 71 -25.72 6.36 -0.50
CA LEU A 71 -25.91 7.73 -0.03
C LEU A 71 -25.06 8.69 -0.87
N ASN A 72 -25.74 9.60 -1.56
CA ASN A 72 -25.10 10.57 -2.44
C ASN A 72 -24.46 11.67 -1.61
N LEU A 73 -23.17 11.93 -1.86
CA LEU A 73 -22.38 12.94 -1.16
C LEU A 73 -22.30 14.27 -1.92
N ALA A 74 -22.76 14.33 -3.17
CA ALA A 74 -22.80 15.60 -3.89
C ALA A 74 -23.89 16.51 -3.29
N PRO A 75 -23.58 17.77 -2.91
CA PRO A 75 -24.50 18.61 -2.11
C PRO A 75 -25.91 18.79 -2.68
N ARG A 76 -26.04 18.82 -4.02
CA ARG A 76 -27.35 18.97 -4.69
C ARG A 76 -28.26 17.75 -4.56
N LYS A 77 -27.67 16.60 -4.24
CA LYS A 77 -28.36 15.31 -4.11
C LYS A 77 -28.22 14.70 -2.71
N PHE A 78 -27.42 15.33 -1.84
CA PHE A 78 -27.25 14.92 -0.45
C PHE A 78 -28.57 15.10 0.29
N ASP A 79 -29.04 14.03 0.93
CA ASP A 79 -30.27 14.03 1.72
C ASP A 79 -29.95 13.89 3.21
N PRO A 80 -30.01 14.98 3.99
CA PRO A 80 -29.78 14.94 5.43
C PRO A 80 -30.74 14.04 6.19
N ARG A 81 -31.96 13.81 5.68
CA ARG A 81 -32.93 12.91 6.33
C ARG A 81 -32.50 11.46 6.16
N ARG A 82 -32.04 11.10 4.95
CA ARG A 82 -31.47 9.77 4.68
C ARG A 82 -30.21 9.53 5.52
N LEU A 83 -29.31 10.52 5.62
CA LEU A 83 -28.15 10.43 6.52
C LEU A 83 -28.59 10.16 7.96
N LYS A 84 -29.53 10.96 8.50
CA LYS A 84 -30.03 10.79 9.87
C LYS A 84 -30.59 9.39 10.11
N PHE A 85 -31.33 8.85 9.14
CA PHE A 85 -31.85 7.48 9.20
C PHE A 85 -30.71 6.47 9.24
N VAL A 86 -29.78 6.51 8.29
CA VAL A 86 -28.64 5.59 8.25
C VAL A 86 -27.83 5.64 9.55
N CYS A 87 -27.48 6.83 10.02
CA CYS A 87 -26.73 7.01 11.26
C CYS A 87 -27.50 6.54 12.51
N HIS A 88 -28.83 6.61 12.51
CA HIS A 88 -29.63 6.02 13.60
C HIS A 88 -29.44 4.50 13.69
N TYR A 89 -29.51 3.79 12.55
CA TYR A 89 -29.28 2.34 12.53
C TYR A 89 -27.83 1.97 12.80
N LEU A 90 -26.86 2.73 12.27
CA LEU A 90 -25.46 2.55 12.65
C LEU A 90 -25.27 2.73 14.17
N GLY A 91 -26.00 3.66 14.79
CA GLY A 91 -25.95 3.87 16.24
C GLY A 91 -26.60 2.74 17.04
N TYR A 92 -27.60 2.06 16.46
CA TYR A 92 -28.20 0.87 17.04
C TYR A 92 -27.23 -0.33 17.03
N TYR A 93 -26.54 -0.56 15.92
CA TYR A 93 -25.60 -1.68 15.78
C TYR A 93 -24.25 -1.45 16.46
N TYR A 94 -23.68 -0.25 16.31
CA TYR A 94 -22.30 0.06 16.68
C TYR A 94 -22.15 1.14 17.76
N GLY A 95 -23.27 1.58 18.34
CA GLY A 95 -23.30 2.59 19.39
C GLY A 95 -23.26 4.05 18.91
N ALA A 96 -23.67 4.96 19.81
CA ALA A 96 -23.86 6.37 19.49
C ALA A 96 -22.55 7.09 19.10
N ALA A 97 -21.42 6.74 19.72
CA ALA A 97 -20.13 7.37 19.44
C ALA A 97 -19.67 7.08 18.01
N PHE A 98 -19.82 5.83 17.55
CA PHE A 98 -19.56 5.44 16.17
C PHE A 98 -20.44 6.22 15.20
N ALA A 99 -21.76 6.22 15.43
CA ALA A 99 -22.71 6.94 14.57
C ALA A 99 -22.41 8.45 14.49
N GLN A 100 -21.99 9.06 15.60
CA GLN A 100 -21.59 10.47 15.62
C GLN A 100 -20.35 10.71 14.77
N ARG A 101 -19.29 9.91 14.92
CA ARG A 101 -18.08 10.00 14.08
C ARG A 101 -18.42 9.87 12.60
N GLN A 102 -19.23 8.87 12.24
CA GLN A 102 -19.64 8.65 10.84
C GLN A 102 -20.50 9.80 10.32
N THR A 103 -21.39 10.37 11.13
CA THR A 103 -22.19 11.55 10.74
C THR A 103 -21.29 12.73 10.38
N VAL A 104 -20.31 13.04 11.25
CA VAL A 104 -19.36 14.15 11.03
C VAL A 104 -18.54 13.90 9.77
N LEU A 105 -17.96 12.70 9.63
CA LEU A 105 -17.16 12.33 8.46
C LEU A 105 -17.96 12.46 7.16
N LEU A 106 -19.17 11.93 7.10
CA LEU A 106 -20.00 11.96 5.88
C LEU A 106 -20.41 13.40 5.49
N LEU A 107 -20.67 14.26 6.47
CA LEU A 107 -20.93 15.69 6.22
C LEU A 107 -19.68 16.39 5.67
N GLN A 108 -18.52 16.14 6.25
CA GLN A 108 -17.25 16.70 5.76
C GLN A 108 -16.91 16.19 4.36
N LEU A 109 -17.11 14.90 4.07
CA LEU A 109 -16.89 14.34 2.75
C LEU A 109 -17.82 14.97 1.71
N SER A 110 -19.08 15.24 2.05
CA SER A 110 -20.00 15.99 1.18
C SER A 110 -19.52 17.42 0.92
N GLY A 111 -19.02 18.11 1.95
CA GLY A 111 -18.39 19.42 1.81
C GLY A 111 -17.15 19.38 0.91
N MET A 112 -16.30 18.38 1.09
CA MET A 112 -15.08 18.17 0.31
C MET A 112 -15.36 17.81 -1.15
N GLN A 113 -16.38 16.99 -1.40
CA GLN A 113 -16.88 16.71 -2.75
C GLN A 113 -17.16 18.01 -3.51
N ASN A 114 -17.89 18.93 -2.88
CA ASN A 114 -18.22 20.22 -3.46
C ASN A 114 -16.99 21.09 -3.69
N SER A 115 -16.14 21.19 -2.68
CA SER A 115 -14.92 22.00 -2.73
C SER A 115 -14.01 21.56 -3.87
N PHE A 116 -13.80 20.25 -4.04
CA PHE A 116 -13.05 19.71 -5.17
C PHE A 116 -13.74 19.96 -6.51
N ALA A 117 -15.07 19.83 -6.59
CA ALA A 117 -15.80 20.11 -7.83
C ALA A 117 -15.66 21.58 -8.25
N ILE A 118 -15.82 22.52 -7.31
CA ILE A 118 -15.68 23.97 -7.56
C ILE A 118 -14.25 24.34 -7.94
N ALA A 119 -13.26 23.73 -7.28
CA ALA A 119 -11.84 23.94 -7.60
C ALA A 119 -11.39 23.26 -8.91
N GLY A 120 -12.27 22.50 -9.58
CA GLY A 120 -11.95 21.80 -10.83
C GLY A 120 -11.19 20.48 -10.65
N HIS A 121 -11.06 19.97 -9.42
CA HIS A 121 -10.50 18.66 -9.11
C HIS A 121 -11.54 17.54 -9.33
N ILE A 122 -12.01 17.42 -10.57
CA ILE A 122 -13.12 16.53 -10.94
C ILE A 122 -12.91 15.06 -10.55
N PRO A 123 -11.72 14.43 -10.73
CA PRO A 123 -11.51 13.05 -10.31
C PRO A 123 -11.72 12.83 -8.80
N ALA A 124 -11.23 13.73 -7.96
CA ALA A 124 -11.44 13.68 -6.51
C ALA A 124 -12.92 13.89 -6.16
N ALA A 125 -13.59 14.84 -6.82
CA ALA A 125 -15.02 15.07 -6.65
C ALA A 125 -15.89 13.86 -7.07
N ILE A 126 -15.48 13.10 -8.09
CA ILE A 126 -16.13 11.84 -8.49
C ILE A 126 -15.86 10.76 -7.44
N GLY A 127 -14.61 10.66 -6.98
CA GLY A 127 -14.21 9.78 -5.88
C GLY A 127 -14.99 10.02 -4.59
N LEU A 128 -15.58 11.20 -4.42
CA LEU A 128 -16.44 11.55 -3.28
C LEU A 128 -17.93 11.65 -3.66
N SER A 129 -18.40 11.02 -4.74
CA SER A 129 -19.78 11.18 -5.22
C SER A 129 -20.84 10.42 -4.41
N THR A 130 -20.49 9.24 -3.90
CA THR A 130 -21.30 8.46 -2.95
C THR A 130 -20.39 7.90 -1.86
N VAL A 131 -20.96 7.33 -0.81
CA VAL A 131 -20.17 6.68 0.25
C VAL A 131 -19.33 5.53 -0.29
N ALA A 132 -19.87 4.70 -1.20
CA ALA A 132 -19.10 3.63 -1.85
C ALA A 132 -17.85 4.16 -2.58
N HIS A 133 -18.00 5.25 -3.34
CA HIS A 133 -16.87 5.88 -4.01
C HIS A 133 -15.88 6.45 -3.00
N ALA A 134 -16.39 7.09 -1.93
CA ALA A 134 -15.57 7.71 -0.91
C ALA A 134 -14.71 6.68 -0.16
N ILE A 135 -15.22 5.47 0.08
CA ILE A 135 -14.44 4.36 0.65
C ILE A 135 -13.23 4.05 -0.23
N GLY A 136 -13.43 3.80 -1.54
CA GLY A 136 -12.33 3.52 -2.47
C GLY A 136 -11.35 4.70 -2.59
N TYR A 137 -11.87 5.93 -2.60
CA TYR A 137 -11.07 7.14 -2.60
C TYR A 137 -10.20 7.24 -1.34
N LEU A 138 -10.77 7.15 -0.14
CA LEU A 138 -10.04 7.23 1.12
C LEU A 138 -9.02 6.09 1.27
N GLN A 139 -9.39 4.87 0.89
CA GLN A 139 -8.48 3.72 0.88
C GLN A 139 -7.24 4.00 0.03
N SER A 140 -7.42 4.55 -1.17
CA SER A 140 -6.29 4.91 -2.05
C SER A 140 -5.41 6.06 -1.50
N ARG A 141 -5.92 6.86 -0.55
CA ARG A 141 -5.20 7.96 0.09
C ARG A 141 -4.69 7.63 1.50
N ARG A 142 -5.02 6.45 2.05
CA ARG A 142 -4.68 6.01 3.41
C ARG A 142 -3.23 6.29 3.79
N ARG A 143 -2.28 5.98 2.90
CA ARG A 143 -0.84 6.27 3.11
C ARG A 143 -0.58 7.76 3.34
N HIS A 144 -1.14 8.64 2.52
CA HIS A 144 -0.97 10.10 2.64
C HIS A 144 -1.66 10.65 3.89
N LEU A 145 -2.84 10.13 4.25
CA LEU A 145 -3.56 10.53 5.45
C LEU A 145 -2.76 10.19 6.73
N MET A 146 -2.20 8.98 6.80
CA MET A 146 -1.29 8.59 7.88
C MET A 146 0.00 9.41 7.88
N SER A 147 0.52 9.77 6.72
CA SER A 147 1.74 10.60 6.62
C SER A 147 1.53 12.00 7.19
N LEU A 148 0.33 12.56 7.01
CA LEU A 148 -0.05 13.81 7.67
C LEU A 148 -0.06 13.64 9.19
N LEU A 149 -0.53 12.51 9.72
CA LEU A 149 -0.48 12.24 11.16
C LEU A 149 0.96 12.23 11.69
N TYR A 150 1.86 11.53 10.99
CA TYR A 150 3.24 11.39 11.42
C TYR A 150 4.07 12.68 11.33
N ILE A 151 3.68 13.64 10.49
CA ILE A 151 4.39 14.91 10.33
C ILE A 151 3.89 16.02 11.26
N ILE A 152 2.68 15.91 11.83
CA ILE A 152 2.11 16.94 12.73
C ILE A 152 3.08 17.35 13.85
N PRO A 153 3.73 16.43 14.60
CA PRO A 153 4.62 16.82 15.70
C PRO A 153 5.77 17.73 15.28
N GLN A 154 6.20 17.65 14.01
CA GLN A 154 7.25 18.48 13.44
C GLN A 154 6.70 19.73 12.73
N ALA A 155 5.54 19.61 12.08
CA ALA A 155 4.97 20.64 11.23
C ALA A 155 4.22 21.71 12.03
N CYS A 156 3.37 21.30 12.98
CA CYS A 156 2.53 22.20 13.77
C CYS A 156 3.37 22.93 14.82
N LYS A 157 3.27 24.26 14.86
CA LYS A 157 4.02 25.13 15.78
C LYS A 157 3.23 26.37 16.24
N GLY A 158 1.97 26.45 15.84
CA GLY A 158 1.14 27.63 16.06
C GLY A 158 0.19 27.45 17.22
N THR A 159 -0.84 28.29 17.24
CA THR A 159 -1.82 28.37 18.33
C THR A 159 -3.25 28.19 17.85
N VAL A 160 -3.45 27.99 16.54
CA VAL A 160 -4.79 27.75 16.00
C VAL A 160 -5.21 26.33 16.35
N ARG A 161 -6.28 26.20 17.12
CA ARG A 161 -6.82 24.90 17.47
C ARG A 161 -7.62 24.32 16.31
N MET A 162 -7.28 23.12 15.86
CA MET A 162 -8.08 22.37 14.89
C MET A 162 -9.29 21.76 15.60
N THR A 163 -10.48 21.88 15.01
CA THR A 163 -11.72 21.31 15.55
C THR A 163 -12.11 20.05 14.76
N ASP A 164 -12.73 19.08 15.41
CA ASP A 164 -13.13 17.82 14.78
C ASP A 164 -13.99 18.05 13.53
N ILE A 165 -14.89 19.04 13.59
CA ILE A 165 -15.82 19.36 12.49
C ILE A 165 -15.15 19.97 11.25
N ASP A 166 -13.94 20.51 11.36
CA ASP A 166 -13.21 21.12 10.24
C ASP A 166 -11.91 20.38 9.88
N THR A 167 -11.53 19.37 10.65
CA THR A 167 -10.24 18.68 10.48
C THR A 167 -10.05 18.14 9.07
N LEU A 168 -11.05 17.44 8.52
CA LEU A 168 -10.96 16.90 7.16
C LEU A 168 -10.83 17.99 6.09
N ASN A 169 -11.46 19.15 6.30
CA ASN A 169 -11.41 20.29 5.37
C ASN A 169 -10.00 20.85 5.22
N TRP A 170 -9.17 20.76 6.27
CA TRP A 170 -7.78 21.17 6.23
C TRP A 170 -6.86 20.07 5.70
N MET A 171 -7.07 18.84 6.16
CA MET A 171 -6.13 17.74 5.95
C MET A 171 -6.31 17.04 4.60
N LEU A 172 -7.55 16.83 4.14
CA LEU A 172 -7.81 16.10 2.90
C LEU A 172 -7.26 16.81 1.65
N PRO A 173 -7.34 18.16 1.51
CA PRO A 173 -6.65 18.85 0.43
C PRO A 173 -5.14 18.64 0.43
N GLN A 174 -4.49 18.55 1.60
CA GLN A 174 -3.05 18.29 1.68
C GLN A 174 -2.72 16.88 1.20
N ALA A 175 -3.52 15.89 1.58
CA ALA A 175 -3.36 14.52 1.11
C ALA A 175 -3.59 14.41 -0.41
N GLU A 176 -4.66 15.01 -0.92
CA GLU A 176 -5.04 14.92 -2.34
C GLU A 176 -4.12 15.75 -3.23
N ILE A 177 -3.99 17.05 -2.98
CA ILE A 177 -3.34 17.98 -3.91
C ILE A 177 -1.83 17.90 -3.77
N SER A 178 -1.31 17.88 -2.54
CA SER A 178 0.14 17.85 -2.32
C SER A 178 0.67 16.42 -2.20
N GLY A 179 0.03 15.57 -1.40
CA GLY A 179 0.48 14.21 -1.14
C GLY A 179 0.55 13.35 -2.41
N THR A 180 -0.55 13.26 -3.17
CA THR A 180 -0.56 12.47 -4.41
C THR A 180 0.35 13.07 -5.49
N THR A 181 0.48 14.39 -5.53
CA THR A 181 1.40 15.06 -6.46
C THR A 181 2.85 14.76 -6.13
N ILE A 182 3.23 14.79 -4.85
CA ILE A 182 4.59 14.45 -4.39
C ILE A 182 4.94 13.02 -4.82
N THR A 183 4.08 12.04 -4.52
CA THR A 183 4.34 10.64 -4.90
C THR A 183 4.40 10.45 -6.41
N GLY A 184 3.50 11.10 -7.17
CA GLY A 184 3.53 11.09 -8.63
C GLY A 184 4.81 11.71 -9.21
N LEU A 185 5.27 12.83 -8.64
CA LEU A 185 6.50 13.51 -9.08
C LEU A 185 7.77 12.70 -8.74
N LEU A 186 7.82 12.04 -7.58
CA LEU A 186 8.92 11.13 -7.22
C LEU A 186 9.02 9.96 -8.21
N GLN A 187 7.88 9.37 -8.59
CA GLN A 187 7.83 8.35 -9.64
C GLN A 187 8.29 8.90 -11.00
N GLN A 188 7.83 10.08 -11.40
CA GLN A 188 8.25 10.73 -12.64
C GLN A 188 9.75 11.01 -12.66
N ARG A 189 10.33 11.45 -11.53
CA ARG A 189 11.77 11.66 -11.36
C ARG A 189 12.55 10.37 -11.54
N ALA A 190 12.05 9.25 -11.01
CA ALA A 190 12.67 7.94 -11.23
C ALA A 190 12.54 7.49 -12.70
N MET A 191 11.38 7.70 -13.33
CA MET A 191 11.18 7.35 -14.74
C MET A 191 12.08 8.17 -15.67
N SER A 192 12.33 9.44 -15.37
CA SER A 192 13.22 10.29 -16.19
C SER A 192 14.66 9.80 -16.21
N GLU A 193 15.10 9.07 -15.18
CA GLU A 193 16.44 8.47 -15.10
C GLU A 193 16.50 7.08 -15.73
N LEU A 194 15.37 6.39 -15.83
CA LEU A 194 15.28 5.03 -16.35
C LEU A 194 14.93 4.99 -17.84
N HIS A 195 14.43 6.10 -18.41
CA HIS A 195 14.06 6.22 -19.81
C HIS A 195 14.72 7.42 -20.48
N ASP A 196 15.61 7.15 -21.44
CA ASP A 196 16.27 8.21 -22.24
C ASP A 196 15.28 9.07 -23.06
N ASP A 197 14.11 8.51 -23.39
CA ASP A 197 13.06 9.14 -24.18
C ASP A 197 11.95 9.78 -23.33
N PHE A 198 12.19 9.98 -22.03
CA PHE A 198 11.24 10.58 -21.10
C PHE A 198 10.81 11.99 -21.51
N LYS A 199 9.50 12.22 -21.53
CA LYS A 199 8.85 13.50 -21.82
C LYS A 199 7.88 13.86 -20.71
N LEU A 200 7.86 15.13 -20.35
CA LEU A 200 6.87 15.73 -19.46
C LEU A 200 5.95 16.64 -20.27
N TYR A 201 4.65 16.40 -20.19
CA TYR A 201 3.61 17.16 -20.88
C TYR A 201 2.95 18.12 -19.88
N VAL A 202 3.26 19.41 -20.00
CA VAL A 202 2.70 20.50 -19.21
C VAL A 202 1.36 20.91 -19.80
N GLN A 203 0.31 20.82 -19.01
CA GLN A 203 -1.06 21.19 -19.36
C GLN A 203 -1.54 22.31 -18.41
N PRO A 204 -2.64 23.02 -18.74
CA PRO A 204 -3.15 24.12 -17.90
C PRO A 204 -3.48 23.73 -16.45
N HIS A 205 -3.75 22.45 -16.19
CA HIS A 205 -4.21 21.94 -14.90
C HIS A 205 -3.27 20.87 -14.32
N GLY A 206 -2.02 20.81 -14.78
CA GLY A 206 -1.02 19.89 -14.22
C GLY A 206 -0.05 19.33 -15.27
N PHE A 207 0.61 18.23 -14.89
CA PHE A 207 1.65 17.60 -15.70
C PHE A 207 1.36 16.11 -15.86
N SER A 208 1.72 15.55 -17.00
CA SER A 208 1.73 14.10 -17.23
C SER A 208 3.05 13.68 -17.87
N SER A 209 3.40 12.40 -17.82
CA SER A 209 4.65 11.87 -18.36
C SER A 209 4.42 10.81 -19.43
N SER A 210 5.42 10.62 -20.30
CA SER A 210 5.42 9.57 -21.33
C SER A 210 5.58 8.16 -20.77
N HIS A 211 6.16 8.04 -19.57
CA HIS A 211 6.39 6.78 -18.86
C HIS A 211 5.82 6.85 -17.44
N ARG A 212 5.33 5.71 -16.92
CA ARG A 212 4.76 5.59 -15.57
C ARG A 212 5.30 4.34 -14.89
N TYR A 213 5.46 4.42 -13.58
CA TYR A 213 5.75 3.25 -12.77
C TYR A 213 4.44 2.53 -12.42
N HIS A 214 4.43 1.21 -12.61
CA HIS A 214 3.31 0.36 -12.21
C HIS A 214 3.66 -0.34 -10.90
N THR A 215 2.80 -0.19 -9.89
CA THR A 215 2.97 -0.82 -8.58
C THR A 215 2.55 -2.30 -8.59
N LEU A 216 2.86 -3.02 -7.51
CA LEU A 216 2.56 -4.44 -7.38
C LEU A 216 1.06 -4.71 -7.25
N ASP A 217 0.35 -3.81 -6.57
CA ASP A 217 -1.08 -3.92 -6.29
C ASP A 217 -1.78 -2.63 -6.69
N ASP A 218 -2.94 -2.76 -7.32
CA ASP A 218 -3.85 -1.66 -7.68
C ASP A 218 -4.74 -1.26 -6.50
N MET A 219 -4.86 -2.11 -5.47
CA MET A 219 -5.58 -1.85 -4.23
C MET A 219 -4.77 -1.03 -3.21
N PHE A 220 -3.62 -0.48 -3.62
CA PHE A 220 -2.78 0.39 -2.79
C PHE A 220 -2.24 -0.29 -1.52
N LEU A 221 -2.21 -1.63 -1.50
CA LEU A 221 -1.65 -2.42 -0.40
C LEU A 221 -0.12 -2.35 -0.39
N GLU A 222 0.46 -2.56 0.78
CA GLU A 222 1.91 -2.60 0.94
C GLU A 222 2.51 -3.77 0.16
N THR A 223 3.70 -3.54 -0.37
CA THR A 223 4.35 -4.52 -1.24
C THR A 223 4.96 -5.64 -0.40
N GLU A 224 4.32 -6.80 -0.40
CA GLU A 224 4.76 -7.98 0.35
C GLU A 224 5.17 -9.17 -0.54
N ARG A 225 6.17 -9.92 -0.08
CA ARG A 225 6.63 -11.14 -0.77
C ARG A 225 5.51 -12.19 -0.84
N VAL A 226 4.79 -12.37 0.25
CA VAL A 226 3.72 -13.36 0.44
C VAL A 226 2.70 -12.77 1.38
N SER A 227 1.42 -12.84 1.01
CA SER A 227 0.37 -12.37 1.90
C SER A 227 0.17 -13.33 3.06
N ILE A 228 -0.29 -12.82 4.20
CA ILE A 228 -0.68 -13.68 5.31
C ILE A 228 -1.73 -14.71 4.89
N ILE A 229 -2.63 -14.34 3.97
CA ILE A 229 -3.66 -15.24 3.43
C ILE A 229 -3.03 -16.44 2.69
N ASP A 230 -1.93 -16.21 1.96
CA ASP A 230 -1.24 -17.25 1.18
C ASP A 230 -0.55 -18.30 2.07
N VAL A 231 -0.31 -18.01 3.35
CA VAL A 231 0.39 -18.91 4.30
C VAL A 231 -0.46 -19.32 5.50
N ALA A 232 -1.52 -18.57 5.80
CA ALA A 232 -2.39 -18.86 6.94
C ALA A 232 -3.18 -20.16 6.76
N PHE A 233 -3.46 -20.58 5.52
CA PHE A 233 -4.16 -21.85 5.27
C PHE A 233 -3.38 -23.07 5.77
N ASP A 234 -2.05 -23.02 5.70
CA ASP A 234 -1.16 -24.10 6.16
C ASP A 234 -0.80 -23.97 7.65
N ALA A 235 -1.30 -22.93 8.34
CA ALA A 235 -0.92 -22.63 9.72
C ALA A 235 -1.61 -23.56 10.72
N ALA A 236 -0.98 -23.73 11.89
CA ALA A 236 -1.62 -24.40 13.01
C ALA A 236 -2.90 -23.63 13.42
N PRO A 237 -3.97 -24.32 13.82
CA PRO A 237 -5.17 -23.66 14.33
C PRO A 237 -4.82 -22.73 15.49
N VAL A 238 -5.32 -21.50 15.42
CA VAL A 238 -5.23 -20.52 16.50
C VAL A 238 -6.60 -20.43 17.15
N GLU A 239 -6.63 -20.54 18.48
CA GLU A 239 -7.84 -20.21 19.23
C GLU A 239 -7.94 -18.69 19.30
N TYR A 240 -8.98 -18.15 18.66
CA TYR A 240 -9.22 -16.71 18.62
C TYR A 240 -10.14 -16.27 19.76
N GLU A 241 -9.84 -15.10 20.32
CA GLU A 241 -10.74 -14.41 21.21
C GLU A 241 -12.01 -14.00 20.45
N LEU A 242 -13.16 -14.10 21.10
CA LEU A 242 -14.43 -13.66 20.52
C LEU A 242 -14.38 -12.15 20.30
N LEU A 243 -14.71 -11.72 19.09
CA LEU A 243 -14.76 -10.30 18.75
C LEU A 243 -16.11 -9.71 19.17
N PRO A 244 -16.13 -8.50 19.75
CA PRO A 244 -17.37 -7.78 19.98
C PRO A 244 -18.03 -7.42 18.64
N SER A 245 -19.32 -7.71 18.49
CA SER A 245 -20.09 -7.38 17.27
C SER A 245 -20.61 -5.94 17.22
N ASP A 246 -20.35 -5.16 18.29
CA ASP A 246 -20.86 -3.80 18.48
C ASP A 246 -19.86 -2.72 18.05
N ARG A 247 -18.75 -3.10 17.41
CA ARG A 247 -17.69 -2.18 16.98
C ARG A 247 -16.89 -2.78 15.83
N ILE A 248 -16.28 -1.88 15.05
CA ILE A 248 -15.45 -2.26 13.89
C ILE A 248 -14.03 -2.65 14.31
N PHE A 249 -13.50 -2.03 15.36
CA PHE A 249 -12.16 -2.31 15.87
C PHE A 249 -12.22 -2.67 17.34
N SER A 250 -11.36 -3.59 17.75
CA SER A 250 -11.21 -3.94 19.16
C SER A 250 -9.78 -4.31 19.53
N ALA A 251 -9.46 -4.20 20.82
CA ALA A 251 -8.20 -4.70 21.36
C ALA A 251 -8.06 -6.22 21.17
N ALA A 252 -9.18 -6.96 21.24
CA ALA A 252 -9.23 -8.40 20.96
C ALA A 252 -8.82 -8.71 19.51
N GLU A 253 -9.24 -7.88 18.56
CA GLU A 253 -8.83 -8.00 17.17
C GLU A 253 -7.31 -7.87 17.01
N LEU A 254 -6.68 -6.88 17.66
CA LEU A 254 -5.22 -6.73 17.65
C LEU A 254 -4.53 -7.99 18.21
N ARG A 255 -5.04 -8.56 19.31
CA ARG A 255 -4.47 -9.79 19.90
C ARG A 255 -4.63 -11.01 18.98
N ASN A 256 -5.79 -11.16 18.34
CA ASN A 256 -6.04 -12.19 17.34
C ASN A 256 -5.12 -12.02 16.12
N GLN A 257 -4.91 -10.79 15.64
CA GLN A 257 -3.98 -10.51 14.55
C GLN A 257 -2.53 -10.85 14.93
N ILE A 258 -2.09 -10.55 16.15
CA ILE A 258 -0.77 -10.94 16.66
C ILE A 258 -0.64 -12.47 16.67
N ALA A 259 -1.64 -13.18 17.17
CA ALA A 259 -1.65 -14.64 17.22
C ALA A 259 -1.61 -15.26 15.82
N LEU A 260 -2.42 -14.73 14.89
CA LEU A 260 -2.44 -15.14 13.49
C LEU A 260 -1.08 -14.90 12.81
N MET A 261 -0.44 -13.73 13.00
CA MET A 261 0.91 -13.48 12.48
C MET A 261 1.93 -14.47 13.03
N GLY A 262 1.86 -14.80 14.33
CA GLY A 262 2.71 -15.81 14.94
C GLY A 262 2.53 -17.18 14.30
N ALA A 263 1.29 -17.65 14.16
CA ALA A 263 0.99 -18.97 13.61
C ALA A 263 1.28 -19.07 12.11
N ALA A 264 0.83 -18.10 11.31
CA ALA A 264 0.98 -18.09 9.86
C ALA A 264 2.43 -18.07 9.40
N PHE A 265 3.34 -17.52 10.21
CA PHE A 265 4.76 -17.41 9.88
C PHE A 265 5.67 -18.26 10.79
N ALA A 266 5.11 -19.15 11.61
CA ALA A 266 5.86 -20.07 12.48
C ALA A 266 6.84 -20.95 11.68
N GLU A 267 6.49 -21.36 10.46
CA GLU A 267 7.36 -22.13 9.57
C GLU A 267 8.74 -21.46 9.35
N PHE A 268 8.76 -20.12 9.41
CA PHE A 268 9.94 -19.28 9.15
C PHE A 268 10.69 -18.85 10.40
N LYS A 269 10.29 -19.39 11.58
CA LYS A 269 10.85 -19.04 12.88
C LYS A 269 10.77 -17.55 13.15
N LEU A 270 9.56 -16.99 13.02
CA LEU A 270 9.29 -15.59 13.36
C LEU A 270 9.49 -15.36 14.87
N GLU A 271 9.24 -16.39 15.67
CA GLU A 271 9.46 -16.45 17.10
C GLU A 271 10.95 -16.24 17.48
N ASP A 272 11.88 -16.64 16.61
CA ASP A 272 13.33 -16.44 16.80
C ASP A 272 13.79 -15.04 16.31
N THR A 273 12.92 -14.04 16.31
CA THR A 273 13.25 -12.69 15.84
C THR A 273 12.81 -11.62 16.82
N ALA A 274 13.26 -10.39 16.59
CA ALA A 274 12.84 -9.24 17.37
C ALA A 274 11.32 -8.94 17.29
N PHE A 275 10.60 -9.60 16.38
CA PHE A 275 9.14 -9.48 16.30
C PHE A 275 8.46 -9.86 17.62
N VAL A 276 8.92 -10.90 18.31
CA VAL A 276 8.25 -11.41 19.52
C VAL A 276 8.19 -10.36 20.63
N GLY A 277 9.31 -9.68 20.90
CA GLY A 277 9.35 -8.65 21.94
C GLY A 277 8.38 -7.51 21.66
N LEU A 278 8.33 -7.04 20.41
CA LEU A 278 7.42 -5.97 19.99
C LEU A 278 5.96 -6.43 19.94
N ALA A 279 5.69 -7.67 19.53
CA ALA A 279 4.36 -8.26 19.52
C ALA A 279 3.81 -8.43 20.94
N ASN A 280 4.64 -8.88 21.89
CA ASN A 280 4.26 -9.00 23.29
C ASN A 280 4.04 -7.64 23.95
N LEU A 281 4.87 -6.64 23.62
CA LEU A 281 4.66 -5.25 24.04
C LEU A 281 3.31 -4.72 23.54
N ALA A 282 2.99 -4.92 22.26
CA ALA A 282 1.70 -4.50 21.70
C ALA A 282 0.51 -5.27 22.31
N ARG A 283 0.69 -6.56 22.62
CA ARG A 283 -0.31 -7.36 23.33
C ARG A 283 -0.57 -6.80 24.74
N ASP A 284 0.48 -6.46 25.49
CA ASP A 284 0.32 -5.87 26.83
C ASP A 284 -0.40 -4.52 26.77
N LEU A 285 -0.05 -3.68 25.79
CA LEU A 285 -0.74 -2.39 25.57
C LEU A 285 -2.21 -2.57 25.19
N SER A 286 -2.55 -3.64 24.45
CA SER A 286 -3.94 -3.90 24.06
C SER A 286 -4.87 -4.08 25.26
N TRP A 287 -4.36 -4.58 26.39
CA TRP A 287 -5.14 -4.73 27.63
C TRP A 287 -5.36 -3.41 28.37
N GLN A 288 -4.64 -2.36 28.00
CA GLN A 288 -4.71 -1.03 28.60
C GLN A 288 -5.46 -0.04 27.69
N MET A 289 -6.06 -0.52 26.61
CA MET A 289 -6.72 0.34 25.65
C MET A 289 -8.02 0.92 26.21
N GLU A 290 -8.15 2.24 26.08
CA GLU A 290 -9.41 2.95 26.31
C GLU A 290 -10.34 2.71 25.12
N ASP A 291 -11.61 2.44 25.42
CA ASP A 291 -12.68 2.13 24.44
C ASP A 291 -12.38 0.99 23.43
N ASP A 292 -11.40 0.13 23.75
CA ASP A 292 -10.83 -0.90 22.88
C ASP A 292 -10.10 -0.36 21.63
N PHE A 293 -9.74 0.92 21.60
CA PHE A 293 -9.05 1.52 20.46
C PHE A 293 -7.80 2.30 20.84
N TRP A 294 -7.86 3.15 21.86
CA TRP A 294 -6.81 4.13 22.17
C TRP A 294 -5.84 3.63 23.23
N VAL A 295 -4.56 3.98 23.11
CA VAL A 295 -3.62 3.83 24.23
C VAL A 295 -2.72 5.05 24.33
N THR A 296 -2.56 5.55 25.55
CA THR A 296 -1.59 6.58 25.90
C THR A 296 -0.57 6.03 26.88
N ILE A 297 0.69 6.41 26.71
CA ILE A 297 1.78 5.93 27.57
C ILE A 297 2.89 6.99 27.64
N SER A 298 3.54 7.11 28.80
CA SER A 298 4.75 7.94 28.88
C SER A 298 5.94 7.28 28.17
N PRO A 299 6.93 8.05 27.68
CA PRO A 299 8.18 7.50 27.15
C PRO A 299 8.90 6.57 28.16
N GLU A 300 8.86 6.89 29.45
CA GLU A 300 9.47 6.11 30.52
C GLU A 300 8.77 4.76 30.69
N GLU A 301 7.44 4.73 30.77
CA GLU A 301 6.66 3.50 30.87
C GLU A 301 6.81 2.63 29.62
N LEU A 302 6.88 3.24 28.43
CA LEU A 302 7.12 2.50 27.20
C LEU A 302 8.51 1.83 27.23
N ASN A 303 9.52 2.50 27.76
CA ASN A 303 10.85 1.92 27.92
C ASN A 303 10.85 0.76 28.92
N VAL A 304 10.17 0.89 30.05
CA VAL A 304 10.01 -0.19 31.04
C VAL A 304 9.31 -1.39 30.41
N LEU A 305 8.25 -1.16 29.62
CA LEU A 305 7.55 -2.23 28.92
C LEU A 305 8.42 -2.88 27.84
N ALA A 306 9.22 -2.09 27.14
CA ALA A 306 10.18 -2.58 26.16
C ALA A 306 11.31 -3.40 26.80
N ASP A 307 11.77 -3.03 28.00
CA ASP A 307 12.73 -3.80 28.79
C ASP A 307 12.14 -5.15 29.21
N LYS A 308 10.89 -5.17 29.70
CA LYS A 308 10.16 -6.40 30.08
C LYS A 308 10.13 -7.44 28.95
N HIS A 309 10.01 -6.98 27.70
CA HIS A 309 9.92 -7.84 26.51
C HIS A 309 11.22 -7.90 25.70
N GLU A 310 12.35 -7.53 26.30
CA GLU A 310 13.69 -7.60 25.69
C GLU A 310 13.82 -6.89 24.33
N VAL A 311 13.03 -5.83 24.11
CA VAL A 311 13.08 -5.06 22.86
C VAL A 311 14.35 -4.24 22.83
N SER A 312 15.21 -4.46 21.84
CA SER A 312 16.48 -3.73 21.73
C SER A 312 16.30 -2.24 21.44
N VAL A 313 17.28 -1.43 21.83
CA VAL A 313 17.25 0.04 21.63
C VAL A 313 16.99 0.45 20.17
N PRO A 314 17.62 -0.17 19.14
CA PRO A 314 17.30 0.15 17.74
C PRO A 314 15.84 -0.09 17.37
N HIS A 315 15.21 -1.14 17.90
CA HIS A 315 13.81 -1.46 17.61
C HIS A 315 12.85 -0.53 18.37
N ARG A 316 13.20 -0.09 19.59
CA ARG A 316 12.42 0.93 20.31
C ARG A 316 12.31 2.23 19.52
N ARG A 317 13.37 2.64 18.83
CA ARG A 317 13.36 3.84 17.99
C ARG A 317 12.37 3.76 16.82
N LEU A 318 11.95 2.56 16.41
CA LEU A 318 10.95 2.38 15.36
C LEU A 318 9.52 2.58 15.88
N LEU A 319 9.31 2.55 17.19
CA LEU A 319 7.97 2.68 17.79
C LEU A 319 7.43 4.11 17.68
N THR A 320 8.29 5.13 17.70
CA THR A 320 7.86 6.54 17.71
C THR A 320 8.22 7.22 16.39
N THR A 321 7.32 8.05 15.87
CA THR A 321 7.60 8.81 14.64
C THR A 321 8.80 9.74 14.83
N SER A 322 9.65 9.82 13.80
CA SER A 322 10.81 10.70 13.75
C SER A 322 10.92 11.46 12.42
N SER A 323 9.85 11.46 11.63
CA SER A 323 9.86 12.01 10.26
C SER A 323 10.03 13.52 10.27
N GLN A 324 11.10 14.00 9.63
CA GLN A 324 11.42 15.43 9.52
C GLN A 324 10.76 16.10 8.30
N THR A 325 10.38 15.30 7.30
CA THR A 325 9.76 15.76 6.05
C THR A 325 8.55 14.91 5.74
N PHE A 326 7.61 15.47 4.97
CA PHE A 326 6.44 14.72 4.50
C PHE A 326 6.84 13.49 3.67
N VAL A 327 7.90 13.57 2.86
CA VAL A 327 8.41 12.44 2.08
C VAL A 327 8.92 11.30 2.99
N ALA A 328 9.60 11.62 4.09
CA ALA A 328 9.97 10.62 5.08
C ALA A 328 8.73 10.00 5.76
N ALA A 329 7.71 10.82 6.03
CA ALA A 329 6.45 10.38 6.62
C ALA A 329 5.66 9.39 5.74
N LEU A 330 5.79 9.46 4.40
CA LEU A 330 5.18 8.51 3.46
C LEU A 330 5.53 7.05 3.73
N ASN A 331 6.68 6.80 4.37
CA ASN A 331 7.19 5.46 4.65
C ASN A 331 7.34 5.21 6.16
N CYS A 332 6.67 6.03 6.97
CA CYS A 332 6.65 5.85 8.41
C CYS A 332 5.56 4.86 8.81
N TYR A 333 5.92 3.97 9.73
CA TYR A 333 5.04 2.94 10.29
C TYR A 333 5.06 2.96 11.81
N ALA A 334 5.49 4.07 12.41
CA ALA A 334 5.63 4.17 13.86
C ALA A 334 4.31 3.85 14.55
N ALA A 335 4.38 3.06 15.62
CA ALA A 335 3.23 2.72 16.44
C ALA A 335 2.68 3.96 17.16
N PHE A 336 3.53 4.91 17.54
CA PHE A 336 3.22 6.04 18.39
C PHE A 336 3.51 7.39 17.74
N VAL A 337 2.62 8.34 18.03
CA VAL A 337 2.79 9.77 17.73
C VAL A 337 3.06 10.50 19.06
N PRO A 338 4.16 11.26 19.17
CA PRO A 338 4.46 12.03 20.37
C PRO A 338 3.59 13.29 20.45
N ILE A 339 3.08 13.56 21.64
CA ILE A 339 2.25 14.75 21.95
C ILE A 339 2.54 15.18 23.39
N GLU A 340 2.97 16.42 23.62
CA GLU A 340 3.16 16.99 24.98
C GLU A 340 3.87 16.09 26.02
N GLY A 341 4.88 15.33 25.59
CA GLY A 341 5.63 14.43 26.47
C GLY A 341 4.95 13.08 26.75
N ILE A 342 3.79 12.81 26.16
CA ILE A 342 3.16 11.50 26.10
C ILE A 342 3.22 10.92 24.68
N LEU A 343 2.96 9.62 24.57
CA LEU A 343 2.90 8.89 23.31
C LEU A 343 1.46 8.38 23.11
N LEU A 344 0.85 8.75 21.98
CA LEU A 344 -0.48 8.30 21.59
C LEU A 344 -0.39 7.24 20.50
N SER A 345 -1.15 6.16 20.66
CA SER A 345 -1.30 5.09 19.67
C SER A 345 -2.74 4.58 19.63
N SER A 346 -3.01 3.71 18.66
CA SER A 346 -4.27 3.02 18.49
C SER A 346 -4.05 1.54 18.16
N ALA A 347 -5.11 0.73 18.30
CA ALA A 347 -5.13 -0.65 17.84
C ALA A 347 -4.67 -0.78 16.37
N THR A 348 -5.13 0.12 15.51
CA THR A 348 -4.77 0.14 14.08
C THR A 348 -3.32 0.54 13.84
N SER A 349 -2.76 1.52 14.56
CA SER A 349 -1.35 1.90 14.43
C SER A 349 -0.40 0.81 14.91
N LEU A 350 -0.73 0.13 16.02
CA LEU A 350 0.02 -1.03 16.50
C LEU A 350 -0.02 -2.19 15.51
N SER A 351 -1.21 -2.51 14.98
CA SER A 351 -1.38 -3.55 13.95
C SER A 351 -0.53 -3.25 12.71
N ARG A 352 -0.63 -2.03 12.16
CA ARG A 352 0.14 -1.57 10.99
C ARG A 352 1.66 -1.66 11.25
N PHE A 353 2.11 -1.21 12.41
CA PHE A 353 3.52 -1.30 12.80
C PHE A 353 4.00 -2.76 12.82
N LEU A 354 3.26 -3.66 13.47
CA LEU A 354 3.61 -5.07 13.57
C LEU A 354 3.59 -5.77 12.21
N TYR A 355 2.59 -5.49 11.37
CA TYR A 355 2.48 -6.07 10.04
C TYR A 355 3.71 -5.73 9.18
N ASN A 356 4.12 -4.46 9.18
CA ASN A 356 5.32 -4.01 8.49
C ASN A 356 6.59 -4.60 9.13
N PHE A 357 6.71 -4.58 10.46
CA PHE A 357 7.90 -5.07 11.15
C PHE A 357 8.12 -6.58 10.99
N LYS A 358 7.03 -7.35 10.91
CA LYS A 358 7.05 -8.77 10.55
C LYS A 358 7.76 -8.98 9.21
N ASN A 359 7.44 -8.18 8.19
CA ASN A 359 8.09 -8.27 6.88
C ASN A 359 9.60 -7.96 6.98
N VAL A 360 9.99 -6.93 7.73
CA VAL A 360 11.41 -6.60 7.99
C VAL A 360 12.16 -7.81 8.57
N CYS A 361 11.59 -8.48 9.57
CA CYS A 361 12.19 -9.67 10.17
C CYS A 361 12.31 -10.83 9.17
N LEU A 362 11.23 -11.13 8.45
CA LEU A 362 11.15 -12.27 7.53
C LEU A 362 12.01 -12.10 6.27
N TYR A 363 12.23 -10.87 5.80
CA TYR A 363 13.06 -10.62 4.60
C TYR A 363 14.51 -11.09 4.76
N SER A 364 15.00 -11.25 5.99
CA SER A 364 16.32 -11.83 6.26
C SER A 364 16.34 -13.38 6.26
N LYS A 365 15.19 -14.03 6.40
CA LYS A 365 15.08 -15.49 6.57
C LYS A 365 15.14 -16.19 5.22
N ARG A 366 16.18 -17.00 4.99
CA ARG A 366 16.38 -17.75 3.73
C ARG A 366 15.22 -18.68 3.39
N ARG A 367 14.66 -19.39 4.39
CA ARG A 367 13.52 -20.29 4.18
C ARG A 367 12.29 -19.54 3.65
N PHE A 368 12.01 -18.36 4.21
CA PHE A 368 10.93 -17.48 3.75
C PHE A 368 11.14 -17.02 2.30
N GLN A 369 12.35 -16.61 1.95
CA GLN A 369 12.70 -16.23 0.57
C GLN A 369 12.50 -17.39 -0.43
N ILE A 370 12.80 -18.63 -0.03
CA ILE A 370 12.62 -19.82 -0.87
C ILE A 370 11.12 -20.16 -1.00
N ARG A 371 10.40 -20.28 0.12
CA ARG A 371 8.96 -20.64 0.13
C ARG A 371 8.13 -19.61 -0.62
N SER A 372 8.42 -18.32 -0.45
CA SER A 372 7.79 -17.25 -1.23
C SER A 372 8.03 -17.35 -2.73
N GLY A 373 9.19 -17.85 -3.15
CA GLY A 373 9.48 -18.16 -4.55
C GLY A 373 8.56 -19.26 -5.09
N PHE A 374 8.37 -20.34 -4.35
CA PHE A 374 7.47 -21.43 -4.76
C PHE A 374 6.00 -21.02 -4.83
N ILE A 375 5.52 -20.25 -3.85
CA ILE A 375 4.14 -19.70 -3.86
C ILE A 375 3.94 -18.81 -5.09
N PHE A 376 4.93 -17.97 -5.39
CA PHE A 376 4.91 -17.12 -6.57
C PHE A 376 4.89 -17.93 -7.88
N GLU A 377 5.73 -18.96 -8.02
CA GLU A 377 5.70 -19.86 -9.18
C GLU A 377 4.33 -20.52 -9.37
N GLU A 378 3.70 -20.98 -8.29
CA GLU A 378 2.39 -21.62 -8.36
C GLU A 378 1.31 -20.64 -8.85
N ARG A 379 1.32 -19.42 -8.31
CA ARG A 379 0.40 -18.37 -8.76
C ARG A 379 0.58 -18.02 -10.24
N VAL A 380 1.80 -18.07 -10.76
CA VAL A 380 2.04 -17.90 -12.21
C VAL A 380 1.39 -19.03 -13.01
N LYS A 381 1.53 -20.29 -12.58
CA LYS A 381 0.90 -21.42 -13.26
C LYS A 381 -0.62 -21.31 -13.27
N ASP A 382 -1.22 -21.00 -12.12
CA ASP A 382 -2.68 -20.86 -11.99
C ASP A 382 -3.22 -19.79 -12.93
N GLU A 383 -2.58 -18.63 -13.00
CA GLU A 383 -3.00 -17.53 -13.87
C GLU A 383 -2.78 -17.85 -15.36
N LEU A 384 -1.76 -18.63 -15.71
CA LEU A 384 -1.57 -19.10 -17.08
C LEU A 384 -2.65 -20.12 -17.48
N THR A 385 -2.99 -21.05 -16.60
CA THR A 385 -4.06 -22.03 -16.84
C THR A 385 -5.41 -21.33 -17.05
N LYS A 386 -5.74 -20.31 -16.25
CA LYS A 386 -6.94 -19.47 -16.45
C LYS A 386 -6.98 -18.78 -17.81
N GLN A 387 -5.82 -18.53 -18.43
CA GLN A 387 -5.69 -17.92 -19.74
C GLN A 387 -5.58 -18.94 -20.89
N GLY A 388 -5.88 -20.21 -20.64
CA GLY A 388 -5.90 -21.26 -21.67
C GLY A 388 -4.54 -21.86 -22.01
N PHE A 389 -3.50 -21.60 -21.22
CA PHE A 389 -2.22 -22.29 -21.38
C PHE A 389 -2.24 -23.67 -20.74
N VAL A 390 -1.62 -24.65 -21.39
CA VAL A 390 -1.37 -25.97 -20.81
C VAL A 390 -0.03 -25.95 -20.10
N VAL A 391 -0.03 -25.96 -18.77
CA VAL A 391 1.19 -25.97 -17.95
C VAL A 391 1.72 -27.41 -17.82
N HIS A 392 3.01 -27.60 -18.10
CA HIS A 392 3.66 -28.91 -18.08
C HIS A 392 4.44 -29.14 -16.77
N PRO A 393 4.44 -30.37 -16.22
CA PRO A 393 5.19 -30.71 -15.01
C PRO A 393 6.68 -30.94 -15.30
N ILE A 394 7.33 -30.02 -16.03
CA ILE A 394 8.75 -30.08 -16.38
C ILE A 394 9.53 -29.21 -15.39
N LYS A 395 10.24 -29.85 -14.46
CA LYS A 395 11.11 -29.16 -13.49
C LYS A 395 12.59 -29.25 -13.82
N ARG A 396 13.03 -30.33 -14.47
CA ARG A 396 14.44 -30.53 -14.83
C ARG A 396 14.59 -31.39 -16.08
N LEU A 397 15.44 -30.96 -17.01
CA LEU A 397 15.90 -31.75 -18.18
C LEU A 397 17.41 -31.63 -18.29
N ASP A 398 18.12 -32.74 -18.47
CA ASP A 398 19.58 -32.78 -18.58
C ASP A 398 20.32 -31.91 -17.53
N ARG A 399 19.93 -32.08 -16.26
CA ARG A 399 20.47 -31.32 -15.10
C ARG A 399 20.22 -29.78 -15.17
N LYS A 400 19.42 -29.29 -16.13
CA LYS A 400 18.96 -27.90 -16.21
C LYS A 400 17.57 -27.77 -15.62
N GLU A 401 17.40 -26.79 -14.73
CA GLU A 401 16.13 -26.48 -14.10
C GLU A 401 15.31 -25.50 -14.94
N PHE A 402 13.99 -25.68 -14.87
CA PHE A 402 12.96 -24.84 -15.48
C PHE A 402 11.90 -24.51 -14.43
N ASP A 403 11.50 -23.25 -14.33
CA ASP A 403 10.54 -22.82 -13.30
C ASP A 403 9.11 -23.18 -13.74
N VAL A 404 8.67 -22.60 -14.87
CA VAL A 404 7.36 -22.83 -15.48
C VAL A 404 7.51 -23.04 -16.99
N VAL A 405 7.02 -24.18 -17.47
CA VAL A 405 6.93 -24.49 -18.91
C VAL A 405 5.47 -24.66 -19.26
N ALA A 406 4.99 -23.90 -20.24
CA ALA A 406 3.60 -23.97 -20.70
C ALA A 406 3.53 -24.03 -22.22
N THR A 407 2.42 -24.52 -22.76
CA THR A 407 2.17 -24.53 -24.21
C THR A 407 0.83 -23.89 -24.53
N ARG A 408 0.79 -23.16 -25.65
CA ARG A 408 -0.45 -22.64 -26.24
C ARG A 408 -0.24 -22.44 -27.74
N ASP A 409 -1.24 -22.79 -28.55
CA ASP A 409 -1.26 -22.58 -30.01
C ASP A 409 0.02 -23.04 -30.73
N GLY A 410 0.53 -24.23 -30.36
CA GLY A 410 1.74 -24.80 -30.98
C GLY A 410 3.04 -24.08 -30.62
N VAL A 411 3.06 -23.31 -29.53
CA VAL A 411 4.25 -22.61 -29.01
C VAL A 411 4.53 -23.06 -27.58
N VAL A 412 5.80 -23.33 -27.27
CA VAL A 412 6.28 -23.53 -25.90
C VAL A 412 6.69 -22.19 -25.31
N PHE A 413 6.15 -21.87 -24.14
CA PHE A 413 6.52 -20.70 -23.34
C PHE A 413 7.42 -21.18 -22.20
N ASN A 414 8.70 -20.80 -22.26
CA ASN A 414 9.68 -21.09 -21.20
C ASN A 414 9.77 -19.88 -20.27
N ILE A 415 9.15 -19.97 -19.10
CA ILE A 415 8.92 -18.84 -18.22
C ILE A 415 9.80 -18.97 -16.99
N GLN A 416 10.74 -18.05 -16.83
CA GLN A 416 11.55 -17.91 -15.64
C GLN A 416 10.85 -16.98 -14.64
N CYS A 417 10.66 -17.44 -13.40
CA CYS A 417 10.07 -16.68 -12.31
C CYS A 417 11.18 -16.02 -11.47
N LYS A 418 11.10 -14.70 -11.26
CA LYS A 418 12.07 -13.92 -10.47
C LYS A 418 11.40 -13.20 -9.30
N ASN A 419 11.73 -13.64 -8.08
CA ASN A 419 11.22 -13.09 -6.83
C ASN A 419 12.24 -12.18 -6.11
N ASN A 420 12.88 -11.27 -6.84
CA ASN A 420 13.81 -10.31 -6.24
C ASN A 420 13.01 -9.13 -5.66
N LEU A 421 13.19 -8.86 -4.36
CA LEU A 421 12.51 -7.74 -3.69
C LEU A 421 12.93 -6.42 -4.31
N MET A 422 11.94 -5.70 -4.83
CA MET A 422 12.05 -4.30 -5.22
C MET A 422 11.06 -3.55 -4.34
N ASP A 423 11.56 -2.84 -3.34
CA ASP A 423 10.74 -2.10 -2.40
C ASP A 423 10.38 -0.73 -3.00
N PRO A 424 9.08 -0.44 -3.26
CA PRO A 424 8.69 0.83 -3.84
C PRO A 424 8.97 2.04 -2.95
N SER A 425 9.15 1.85 -1.63
CA SER A 425 9.54 2.95 -0.73
C SER A 425 10.85 3.59 -1.12
N TRP A 426 11.73 2.87 -1.83
CA TRP A 426 12.99 3.42 -2.32
C TRP A 426 12.79 4.49 -3.39
N ILE A 427 11.66 4.50 -4.12
CA ILE A 427 11.34 5.61 -5.04
C ILE A 427 11.28 6.92 -4.27
N ASP A 428 10.80 6.88 -3.03
CA ASP A 428 10.57 8.06 -2.21
C ASP A 428 11.76 8.38 -1.30
N LEU A 429 12.35 7.37 -0.65
CA LEU A 429 13.39 7.53 0.37
C LEU A 429 14.83 7.48 -0.16
N ASP A 430 15.08 6.68 -1.20
CA ASP A 430 16.43 6.48 -1.76
C ASP A 430 16.34 6.22 -3.28
N PRO A 431 15.99 7.26 -4.07
CA PRO A 431 15.77 7.10 -5.52
C PRO A 431 17.01 6.55 -6.24
N VAL A 432 18.21 6.89 -5.74
CA VAL A 432 19.48 6.42 -6.28
C VAL A 432 19.60 4.90 -6.14
N ARG A 433 19.27 4.36 -4.96
CA ARG A 433 19.22 2.91 -4.73
C ARG A 433 18.17 2.25 -5.60
N PHE A 434 16.97 2.84 -5.73
CA PHE A 434 15.93 2.32 -6.61
C PHE A 434 16.44 2.19 -8.05
N ILE A 435 16.94 3.27 -8.65
CA ILE A 435 17.44 3.32 -10.04
C ILE A 435 18.57 2.31 -10.26
N ARG A 436 19.57 2.28 -9.37
CA ARG A 436 20.71 1.35 -9.46
C ARG A 436 20.26 -0.10 -9.38
N THR A 437 19.34 -0.40 -8.48
CA THR A 437 18.81 -1.76 -8.31
C THR A 437 18.00 -2.17 -9.53
N ASN A 438 17.14 -1.28 -10.06
CA ASN A 438 16.35 -1.53 -11.26
C ASN A 438 17.24 -1.91 -12.45
N ARG A 439 18.25 -1.09 -12.78
CA ARG A 439 19.21 -1.36 -13.87
C ARG A 439 20.01 -2.65 -13.67
N THR A 440 20.20 -3.07 -12.41
CA THR A 440 20.89 -4.33 -12.10
C THR A 440 19.98 -5.52 -12.33
N LEU A 441 18.71 -5.43 -11.90
CA LEU A 441 17.71 -6.45 -12.09
C LEU A 441 17.33 -6.63 -13.57
N GLU A 442 17.17 -5.54 -14.31
CA GLU A 442 16.90 -5.59 -15.76
C GLU A 442 17.98 -6.40 -16.49
N ARG A 443 19.27 -6.04 -16.33
CA ARG A 443 20.39 -6.79 -16.92
C ARG A 443 20.49 -8.24 -16.42
N TYR A 444 20.06 -8.51 -15.19
CA TYR A 444 20.03 -9.86 -14.65
C TYR A 444 18.92 -10.70 -15.31
N TYR A 445 17.75 -10.12 -15.55
CA TYR A 445 16.62 -10.78 -16.18
C TYR A 445 16.82 -10.97 -17.68
N GLU A 446 17.44 -10.01 -18.38
CA GLU A 446 17.83 -10.18 -19.78
C GLU A 446 18.80 -11.35 -19.97
N ARG A 447 19.78 -11.49 -19.06
CA ARG A 447 20.67 -12.66 -19.05
C ARG A 447 19.93 -13.96 -18.78
N ALA A 448 18.86 -13.94 -17.99
CA ALA A 448 18.01 -15.11 -17.79
C ALA A 448 17.29 -15.50 -19.09
N ILE A 449 16.77 -14.55 -19.86
CA ILE A 449 16.15 -14.82 -21.18
C ILE A 449 17.17 -15.45 -22.14
N ILE A 450 18.39 -14.90 -22.23
CA ILE A 450 19.46 -15.45 -23.08
C ILE A 450 19.80 -16.89 -22.66
N LYS A 451 19.87 -17.14 -21.35
CA LYS A 451 20.12 -18.48 -20.79
C LYS A 451 18.98 -19.45 -21.10
N GLU A 452 17.74 -19.01 -21.12
CA GLU A 452 16.60 -19.85 -21.49
C GLU A 452 16.51 -20.11 -23.00
N ARG A 453 16.95 -19.16 -23.84
CA ARG A 453 17.12 -19.40 -25.29
C ARG A 453 18.13 -20.50 -25.56
N SER A 454 19.28 -20.51 -24.87
CA SER A 454 20.29 -21.56 -25.08
C SER A 454 19.86 -22.96 -24.60
N ARG A 455 18.66 -23.08 -24.02
CA ARG A 455 18.06 -24.35 -23.54
C ARG A 455 16.87 -24.79 -24.39
N GLU A 456 16.51 -24.06 -25.45
CA GLU A 456 15.28 -24.32 -26.21
C GLU A 456 15.21 -25.74 -26.78
N GLU A 457 16.33 -26.27 -27.28
CA GLU A 457 16.40 -27.61 -27.86
C GLU A 457 15.99 -28.71 -26.87
N LEU A 458 16.23 -28.53 -25.58
CA LEU A 458 15.78 -29.47 -24.56
C LEU A 458 14.25 -29.54 -24.51
N LEU A 459 13.58 -28.40 -24.67
CA LEU A 459 12.13 -28.31 -24.65
C LEU A 459 11.51 -28.75 -25.97
N LYS A 460 12.11 -28.39 -27.11
CA LYS A 460 11.68 -28.87 -28.45
C LYS A 460 11.69 -30.40 -28.50
N ASN A 461 12.81 -31.01 -28.12
CA ASN A 461 12.94 -32.47 -28.09
C ASN A 461 11.97 -33.14 -27.11
N ARG A 462 11.69 -32.50 -25.95
CA ARG A 462 10.81 -33.08 -24.93
C ARG A 462 9.33 -33.01 -25.29
N LEU A 463 8.90 -31.92 -25.94
CA LEU A 463 7.50 -31.60 -26.21
C LEU A 463 7.09 -31.81 -27.69
N GLY A 464 8.04 -31.99 -28.60
CA GLY A 464 7.78 -32.14 -30.04
C GLY A 464 7.27 -30.87 -30.71
N ILE A 465 7.56 -29.70 -30.13
CA ILE A 465 7.11 -28.39 -30.61
C ILE A 465 8.33 -27.56 -30.99
N GLU A 466 8.40 -27.11 -32.24
CA GLU A 466 9.56 -26.41 -32.79
C GLU A 466 9.76 -24.99 -32.25
N ARG A 467 8.67 -24.29 -31.91
CA ARG A 467 8.75 -22.90 -31.46
C ARG A 467 8.79 -22.81 -29.95
N VAL A 468 9.88 -22.24 -29.41
CA VAL A 468 10.07 -21.99 -27.98
C VAL A 468 10.33 -20.51 -27.75
N GLU A 469 9.60 -19.92 -26.81
CA GLU A 469 9.61 -18.49 -26.56
C GLU A 469 9.90 -18.24 -25.07
N PRO A 470 11.09 -17.71 -24.73
CA PRO A 470 11.43 -17.44 -23.35
C PRO A 470 10.89 -16.11 -22.85
N PHE A 471 10.47 -16.12 -21.60
CA PHE A 471 9.94 -14.98 -20.86
C PHE A 471 10.47 -14.96 -19.43
N VAL A 472 10.46 -13.78 -18.81
CA VAL A 472 10.67 -13.61 -17.38
C VAL A 472 9.42 -12.99 -16.78
N ILE A 473 8.89 -13.62 -15.73
CA ILE A 473 7.86 -13.02 -14.89
C ILE A 473 8.48 -12.64 -13.55
N THR A 474 8.32 -11.39 -13.15
CA THR A 474 8.86 -10.86 -11.90
C THR A 474 7.75 -10.74 -10.87
N ARG A 475 8.02 -11.09 -9.61
CA ARG A 475 7.05 -10.86 -8.53
C ARG A 475 6.87 -9.37 -8.31
N PHE A 476 7.98 -8.62 -8.20
CA PHE A 476 7.98 -7.18 -7.98
C PHE A 476 8.20 -6.45 -9.31
N PRO A 477 7.46 -5.36 -9.58
CA PRO A 477 7.61 -4.60 -10.81
C PRO A 477 8.99 -3.95 -10.92
N ILE A 478 9.63 -4.12 -12.07
CA ILE A 478 10.79 -3.34 -12.49
C ILE A 478 10.43 -2.54 -13.73
N VAL A 479 11.14 -1.44 -13.94
CA VAL A 479 11.06 -0.65 -15.16
C VAL A 479 11.97 -1.29 -16.21
N THR A 480 11.41 -1.64 -17.37
CA THR A 480 12.15 -2.29 -18.45
C THR A 480 11.52 -1.98 -19.80
N LYS A 481 12.35 -1.87 -20.84
CA LYS A 481 11.89 -1.79 -22.24
C LYS A 481 11.73 -3.17 -22.90
N ASN A 482 12.18 -4.23 -22.25
CA ASN A 482 12.13 -5.58 -22.80
C ASN A 482 10.74 -6.18 -22.61
N SER A 483 9.99 -6.32 -23.70
CA SER A 483 8.61 -6.84 -23.71
C SER A 483 8.47 -8.29 -23.21
N ARG A 484 9.57 -9.04 -23.13
CA ARG A 484 9.60 -10.41 -22.59
C ARG A 484 9.75 -10.47 -21.08
N ILE A 485 9.87 -9.33 -20.42
CA ILE A 485 9.88 -9.21 -18.95
C ILE A 485 8.55 -8.57 -18.52
N SER A 486 7.77 -9.28 -17.71
CA SER A 486 6.49 -8.76 -17.19
C SER A 486 6.39 -8.96 -15.69
N SER A 487 5.73 -8.03 -15.00
CA SER A 487 5.36 -8.20 -13.59
C SER A 487 4.17 -9.16 -13.45
N LEU A 488 4.10 -9.86 -12.32
CA LEU A 488 2.93 -10.63 -11.91
C LEU A 488 1.67 -9.78 -11.83
N SER A 489 1.78 -8.49 -11.51
CA SER A 489 0.63 -7.57 -11.50
C SER A 489 -0.09 -7.49 -12.85
N HIS A 490 0.62 -7.75 -13.95
CA HIS A 490 0.05 -7.79 -15.31
C HIS A 490 -0.09 -9.21 -15.86
N ILE A 491 -0.08 -10.24 -15.01
CA ILE A 491 -0.13 -11.64 -15.47
C ILE A 491 -1.41 -11.96 -16.23
N ARG A 492 -2.53 -11.31 -15.89
CA ARG A 492 -3.83 -11.50 -16.56
C ARG A 492 -3.83 -11.08 -18.03
N GLU A 493 -2.87 -10.24 -18.43
CA GLU A 493 -2.67 -9.77 -19.81
C GLU A 493 -1.58 -10.57 -20.55
N PHE A 494 -1.02 -11.61 -19.92
CA PHE A 494 0.13 -12.32 -20.47
C PHE A 494 -0.18 -12.94 -21.82
N SER A 495 -1.35 -13.54 -21.97
CA SER A 495 -1.88 -14.04 -23.24
C SER A 495 -1.78 -13.02 -24.37
N THR A 496 -2.36 -11.83 -24.18
CA THR A 496 -2.35 -10.75 -25.17
C THR A 496 -0.94 -10.24 -25.48
N LYS A 497 -0.10 -10.12 -24.45
CA LYS A 497 1.31 -9.69 -24.60
C LYS A 497 2.13 -10.72 -25.38
N ALA A 498 1.96 -12.00 -25.06
CA ALA A 498 2.57 -13.10 -25.78
C ALA A 498 2.19 -13.03 -27.26
N ASP A 499 0.91 -12.96 -27.59
CA ASP A 499 0.45 -12.93 -28.99
C ASP A 499 1.01 -11.72 -29.76
N THR A 500 1.06 -10.56 -29.11
CA THR A 500 1.66 -9.33 -29.70
C THR A 500 3.14 -9.55 -30.05
N ILE A 501 3.90 -10.21 -29.17
CA ILE A 501 5.31 -10.53 -29.39
C ILE A 501 5.48 -11.58 -30.49
N LEU A 502 4.57 -12.57 -30.55
CA LEU A 502 4.62 -13.60 -31.59
C LEU A 502 4.29 -13.06 -32.98
N ASN A 503 3.46 -12.01 -33.06
CA ASN A 503 3.01 -11.36 -34.28
C ASN A 503 3.92 -10.22 -34.76
N THR A 504 4.78 -9.69 -33.89
CA THR A 504 5.83 -8.74 -34.29
C THR A 504 6.98 -9.50 -34.93
N LYS A 505 7.26 -9.22 -36.21
CA LYS A 505 8.39 -9.85 -36.94
C LYS A 505 9.69 -9.67 -36.14
N PRO A 506 10.60 -10.67 -36.12
CA PRO A 506 11.91 -10.50 -35.52
C PRO A 506 12.57 -9.26 -36.13
N ILE A 507 13.08 -8.35 -35.31
CA ILE A 507 14.00 -7.31 -35.76
C ILE A 507 15.24 -8.06 -36.25
N THR A 508 15.37 -8.17 -37.57
CA THR A 508 16.52 -8.74 -38.28
C THR A 508 17.79 -7.95 -38.01
#